data_AF-A0AAE0Q7P5-F1
#
_entry.id   AF-A0AAE0Q7P5-F1
#
_cell.length_a   1.000
_cell.length_b   1.000
_cell.length_c   1.000
_cell.angle_alpha   90.00
_cell.angle_beta   90.00
_cell.angle_gamma   90.00
#
_symmetry.space_group_name_H-M   'P 1'
#
loop_
_entity.id
_entity.type
_entity.pdbx_description
1 polymer ?
#
loop_
_entity_poly.entity_id
_entity_poly.type
_entity_poly.pdbx_seq_one_letter_code
_entity_poly.pdbx_strand_id
1 'polypeptide(L)'
;MVVDFRRAQSGHSPLFINRSSVENVKSTKFLGVHLVENFTWSLNTSSISKKAQQRLYFLRRLRKAHLPPPILTMFYRGTIKSVLSSCITAWFGNCTVSDRKTLQEIVKTAEKIIGVSLPSITNMYTTCCIHKANSTVDDHIHPSHTLFTLLPSGKSMAPTSRLLLLNQ
;
A
#
# COMPACT_ATOMS: atom_id res chain seq x y z
N MET A 1 12.29 -5.52 12.62
CA MET A 1 12.44 -6.13 11.27
C MET A 1 13.85 -5.82 10.81
N VAL A 2 14.67 -6.84 10.54
CA VAL A 2 16.01 -6.65 9.99
C VAL A 2 15.92 -6.88 8.49
N VAL A 3 16.28 -5.88 7.69
CA VAL A 3 16.30 -5.97 6.23
C VAL A 3 17.77 -5.97 5.81
N ASP A 4 18.20 -7.07 5.17
CA ASP A 4 19.58 -7.24 4.71
C ASP A 4 19.69 -6.84 3.23
N PHE A 5 20.58 -5.89 2.94
CA PHE A 5 20.80 -5.37 1.58
C PHE A 5 22.03 -5.99 0.90
N ARG A 6 22.68 -6.99 1.52
CA ARG A 6 23.86 -7.66 0.95
C ARG A 6 23.50 -8.41 -0.35
N ARG A 7 24.30 -8.18 -1.41
CA ARG A 7 24.12 -8.83 -2.73
C ARG A 7 24.46 -10.33 -2.74
N ALA A 8 25.35 -10.76 -1.86
CA ALA A 8 25.70 -12.17 -1.70
C ALA A 8 24.71 -12.83 -0.74
N GLN A 9 23.93 -13.79 -1.22
CA GLN A 9 23.06 -14.62 -0.38
C GLN A 9 23.93 -15.62 0.40
N SER A 10 24.49 -15.21 1.52
CA SER A 10 24.92 -16.16 2.55
C SER A 10 23.68 -16.69 3.26
N GLY A 11 23.61 -18.00 3.52
CA GLY A 11 22.53 -18.57 4.33
C GLY A 11 22.37 -17.79 5.64
N HIS A 12 21.12 -17.44 5.99
CA HIS A 12 20.84 -16.64 7.18
C HIS A 12 21.16 -17.44 8.44
N SER A 13 22.09 -16.97 9.26
CA SER A 13 22.33 -17.54 10.59
C SER A 13 21.04 -17.44 11.43
N PRO A 14 20.66 -18.48 12.18
CA PRO A 14 19.47 -18.43 13.03
C PRO A 14 19.55 -17.26 14.01
N LEU A 15 18.46 -16.48 14.09
CA LEU A 15 18.33 -15.42 15.08
C LEU A 15 17.91 -16.03 16.41
N PHE A 16 18.55 -15.63 17.51
CA PHE A 16 18.19 -16.08 18.86
C PHE A 16 17.58 -14.94 19.66
N ILE A 17 16.41 -15.16 20.26
CA ILE A 17 15.78 -14.27 21.25
C ILE A 17 15.68 -15.05 22.55
N ASN A 18 16.23 -14.51 23.65
CA ASN A 18 16.25 -15.17 24.96
C ASN A 18 16.78 -16.63 24.91
N ARG A 19 17.83 -16.88 24.10
CA ARG A 19 18.43 -18.21 23.86
C ARG A 19 17.52 -19.21 23.12
N SER A 20 16.39 -18.77 22.58
CA SER A 20 15.52 -19.56 21.70
C SER A 20 15.71 -19.13 20.25
N SER A 21 15.90 -20.11 19.34
CA SER A 21 15.96 -19.83 17.91
C SER A 21 14.61 -19.34 17.41
N VAL A 22 14.61 -18.21 16.70
CA VAL A 22 13.42 -17.69 16.02
C VAL A 22 13.13 -18.58 14.81
N GLU A 23 11.87 -19.00 14.69
CA GLU A 23 11.41 -19.78 13.56
C GLU A 23 11.49 -18.96 12.27
N ASN A 24 12.07 -19.55 11.23
CA ASN A 24 12.03 -18.99 9.89
C ASN A 24 10.77 -19.50 9.15
N VAL A 25 9.84 -18.59 8.90
CA VAL A 25 8.57 -18.89 8.23
C VAL A 25 8.56 -18.32 6.81
N LYS A 26 8.09 -19.10 5.84
CA LYS A 26 8.00 -18.68 4.43
C LYS A 26 7.02 -17.52 4.20
N SER A 27 6.02 -17.39 5.07
CA SER A 27 5.09 -16.27 5.04
C SER A 27 4.51 -16.00 6.41
N THR A 28 4.27 -14.73 6.72
CA THR A 28 3.58 -14.31 7.95
C THR A 28 2.62 -13.17 7.66
N LYS A 29 1.62 -13.00 8.52
CA LYS A 29 0.66 -11.90 8.41
C LYS A 29 0.94 -10.91 9.52
N PHE A 30 1.33 -9.70 9.16
CA PHE A 30 1.61 -8.62 10.10
C PHE A 30 0.69 -7.43 9.81
N LEU A 31 -0.06 -6.97 10.82
CA LEU A 31 -1.01 -5.86 10.72
C LEU A 31 -1.99 -5.96 9.53
N GLY A 32 -2.35 -7.18 9.13
CA GLY A 32 -3.28 -7.41 8.02
C GLY A 32 -2.62 -7.57 6.64
N VAL A 33 -1.31 -7.35 6.52
CA VAL A 33 -0.52 -7.50 5.29
C VAL A 33 0.21 -8.85 5.32
N HIS A 34 0.18 -9.57 4.20
CA HIS A 34 0.96 -10.80 4.05
C HIS A 34 2.39 -10.47 3.60
N LEU A 35 3.36 -10.84 4.43
CA LEU A 35 4.79 -10.77 4.14
C LEU A 35 5.24 -12.17 3.71
N VAL A 36 5.83 -12.28 2.53
CA VAL A 36 6.39 -13.54 2.00
C VAL A 36 7.91 -13.41 1.98
N GLU A 37 8.63 -14.50 2.21
CA GLU A 37 10.10 -14.56 2.23
C GLU A 37 10.76 -13.90 1.00
N ASN A 38 10.19 -14.13 -0.18
CA ASN A 38 10.68 -13.55 -1.44
C ASN A 38 10.18 -12.11 -1.69
N PHE A 39 9.53 -11.49 -0.69
CA PHE A 39 8.89 -10.16 -0.76
C PHE A 39 7.96 -9.96 -1.96
N THR A 40 7.40 -11.05 -2.51
CA THR A 40 6.34 -10.96 -3.52
C THR A 40 5.03 -10.55 -2.86
N TRP A 41 4.32 -9.65 -3.52
CA TRP A 41 3.06 -9.11 -3.00
C TRP A 41 1.82 -9.80 -3.56
N SER A 42 1.99 -10.89 -4.31
CA SER A 42 0.87 -11.60 -4.96
C SER A 42 -0.04 -12.29 -3.95
N LEU A 43 0.51 -12.86 -2.86
CA LEU A 43 -0.30 -13.42 -1.76
C LEU A 43 -1.16 -12.34 -1.10
N ASN A 44 -0.54 -11.19 -0.79
CA ASN A 44 -1.22 -10.03 -0.23
C ASN A 44 -2.31 -9.49 -1.18
N THR A 45 -1.95 -9.30 -2.46
CA THR A 45 -2.85 -8.78 -3.49
C THR A 45 -4.04 -9.71 -3.73
N SER A 46 -3.81 -11.02 -3.75
CA SER A 46 -4.88 -12.02 -3.86
C SER A 46 -5.84 -11.97 -2.66
N SER A 47 -5.29 -11.89 -1.45
CA SER A 47 -6.09 -11.74 -0.22
C SER A 47 -6.93 -10.46 -0.21
N ILE A 48 -6.34 -9.32 -0.59
CA ILE A 48 -7.03 -8.03 -0.74
C ILE A 48 -8.11 -8.11 -1.82
N SER A 49 -7.79 -8.71 -2.96
CA SER A 49 -8.71 -8.82 -4.09
C SER A 49 -9.94 -9.66 -3.74
N LYS A 50 -9.75 -10.80 -3.07
CA LYS A 50 -10.87 -11.63 -2.57
C LYS A 50 -11.77 -10.86 -1.62
N LYS A 51 -11.21 -10.13 -0.65
CA LYS A 51 -11.99 -9.29 0.27
C LYS A 51 -12.77 -8.21 -0.48
N ALA A 52 -12.12 -7.50 -1.41
CA ALA A 52 -12.77 -6.46 -2.18
C ALA A 52 -13.88 -7.00 -3.10
N GLN A 53 -13.70 -8.19 -3.68
CA GLN A 53 -14.73 -8.89 -4.46
C GLN A 53 -15.95 -9.25 -3.62
N GLN A 54 -15.76 -9.69 -2.36
CA GLN A 54 -16.88 -9.90 -1.43
C GLN A 54 -17.63 -8.58 -1.16
N ARG A 55 -16.93 -7.45 -1.03
CA ARG A 55 -17.58 -6.13 -0.85
C ARG A 55 -18.30 -5.66 -2.12
N LEU A 56 -17.76 -5.97 -3.32
CA LEU A 56 -18.43 -5.70 -4.59
C LEU A 56 -19.78 -6.43 -4.70
N TYR A 57 -19.91 -7.64 -4.16
CA TYR A 57 -21.20 -8.33 -4.10
C TYR A 57 -22.26 -7.50 -3.37
N PHE A 58 -21.93 -6.94 -2.21
CA PHE A 58 -22.85 -6.05 -1.48
C PHE A 58 -23.13 -4.76 -2.25
N LEU A 59 -22.13 -4.16 -2.89
CA LEU A 59 -22.33 -2.98 -3.74
C LEU A 59 -23.32 -3.26 -4.88
N ARG A 60 -23.26 -4.44 -5.51
CA ARG A 60 -24.24 -4.88 -6.52
C ARG A 60 -25.64 -5.01 -5.93
N ARG A 61 -25.77 -5.56 -4.72
CA ARG A 61 -27.07 -5.67 -4.03
C ARG A 61 -27.67 -4.30 -3.72
N LEU A 62 -26.86 -3.36 -3.24
CA LEU A 62 -27.28 -1.98 -2.99
C LEU A 62 -27.74 -1.27 -4.27
N ARG A 63 -27.05 -1.49 -5.39
CA ARG A 63 -27.48 -0.98 -6.69
C ARG A 63 -28.81 -1.58 -7.14
N LYS A 64 -29.02 -2.89 -6.94
CA LYS A 64 -30.29 -3.57 -7.22
C LYS A 64 -31.44 -3.06 -6.35
N ALA A 65 -31.14 -2.59 -5.14
CA ALA A 65 -32.11 -1.93 -4.27
C ALA A 65 -32.39 -0.45 -4.66
N HIS A 66 -31.96 -0.03 -5.86
CA HIS A 66 -32.19 1.31 -6.40
C HIS A 66 -31.63 2.46 -5.56
N LEU A 67 -30.60 2.21 -4.74
CA LEU A 67 -29.96 3.28 -3.99
C LEU A 67 -29.25 4.28 -4.93
N PRO A 68 -29.29 5.58 -4.60
CA PRO A 68 -28.73 6.62 -5.46
C PRO A 68 -27.20 6.57 -5.47
N PRO A 69 -26.54 6.98 -6.58
CA PRO A 69 -25.08 6.93 -6.73
C PRO A 69 -24.25 7.55 -5.58
N PRO A 70 -24.66 8.65 -4.92
CA PRO A 70 -23.91 9.20 -3.78
C PRO A 70 -23.78 8.22 -2.61
N ILE A 71 -24.84 7.47 -2.29
CA ILE A 71 -24.83 6.47 -1.21
C ILE A 71 -23.92 5.29 -1.60
N LEU A 72 -23.99 4.84 -2.86
CA LEU A 72 -23.13 3.78 -3.37
C LEU A 72 -21.65 4.19 -3.38
N THR A 73 -21.37 5.46 -3.69
CA THR A 73 -20.02 6.04 -3.63
C THR A 73 -19.48 6.08 -2.21
N MET A 74 -20.33 6.48 -1.24
CA MET A 74 -19.98 6.44 0.18
C MET A 74 -19.68 5.01 0.64
N PHE A 75 -20.51 4.03 0.25
CA PHE A 75 -20.27 2.63 0.55
C PHE A 75 -18.95 2.14 -0.05
N TYR A 76 -18.66 2.46 -1.31
CA TYR A 76 -17.39 2.13 -1.95
C TYR A 76 -16.20 2.71 -1.18
N ARG A 77 -16.26 4.00 -0.81
CA ARG A 77 -15.20 4.68 -0.05
C ARG A 77 -14.96 4.01 1.31
N GLY A 78 -16.03 3.66 2.03
CA GLY A 78 -15.94 3.06 3.37
C GLY A 78 -15.49 1.60 3.38
N THR A 79 -15.81 0.82 2.35
CA THR A 79 -15.68 -0.66 2.40
C THR A 79 -14.70 -1.24 1.39
N ILE A 80 -14.68 -0.75 0.16
CA ILE A 80 -13.84 -1.28 -0.93
C ILE A 80 -12.54 -0.48 -0.99
N LYS A 81 -12.65 0.85 -1.08
CA LYS A 81 -11.48 1.75 -1.11
C LYS A 81 -10.61 1.55 0.12
N SER A 82 -11.21 1.43 1.31
CA SER A 82 -10.50 1.21 2.58
C SER A 82 -9.66 -0.07 2.59
N VAL A 83 -10.20 -1.17 2.03
CA VAL A 83 -9.47 -2.44 1.88
C VAL A 83 -8.31 -2.30 0.89
N LEU A 84 -8.55 -1.63 -0.24
CA LEU A 84 -7.54 -1.40 -1.27
C LEU A 84 -6.42 -0.44 -0.81
N SER A 85 -6.75 0.58 -0.03
CA SER A 85 -5.78 1.59 0.44
C SER A 85 -5.05 1.19 1.72
N SER A 86 -5.45 0.10 2.37
CA SER A 86 -4.82 -0.35 3.63
C SER A 86 -3.35 -0.69 3.40
N CYS A 87 -2.47 0.05 4.08
CA CYS A 87 -1.02 -0.05 3.95
C CYS A 87 -0.49 0.01 2.51
N ILE A 88 -1.24 0.63 1.57
CA ILE A 88 -0.93 0.60 0.13
C ILE A 88 0.48 1.13 -0.20
N THR A 89 0.98 2.08 0.59
CA THR A 89 2.33 2.66 0.45
C THR A 89 3.44 1.64 0.67
N ALA A 90 3.20 0.59 1.45
CA ALA A 90 4.21 -0.43 1.78
C ALA A 90 4.37 -1.51 0.69
N TRP A 91 3.29 -1.85 -0.02
CA TRP A 91 3.28 -3.03 -0.90
C TRP A 91 3.02 -2.70 -2.37
N PHE A 92 2.24 -1.67 -2.71
CA PHE A 92 1.80 -1.43 -4.09
C PHE A 92 2.95 -1.04 -5.03
N GLY A 93 4.00 -0.38 -4.51
CA GLY A 93 5.18 -0.01 -5.30
C GLY A 93 5.89 -1.22 -5.93
N ASN A 94 5.82 -2.38 -5.28
CA ASN A 94 6.52 -3.60 -5.66
C ASN A 94 5.57 -4.67 -6.27
N CYS A 95 4.32 -4.32 -6.57
CA CYS A 95 3.38 -5.23 -7.21
C CYS A 95 3.74 -5.48 -8.69
N THR A 96 3.49 -6.72 -9.14
CA THR A 96 3.60 -7.08 -10.56
C THR A 96 2.54 -6.36 -11.41
N VAL A 97 2.72 -6.33 -12.73
CA VAL A 97 1.72 -5.76 -13.66
C VAL A 97 0.38 -6.50 -13.54
N SER A 98 0.41 -7.82 -13.35
CA SER A 98 -0.80 -8.64 -13.17
C SER A 98 -1.55 -8.29 -11.88
N ASP A 99 -0.81 -8.11 -10.78
CA ASP A 99 -1.37 -7.70 -9.49
C ASP A 99 -2.07 -6.33 -9.61
N ARG A 100 -1.40 -5.36 -10.25
CA ARG A 100 -1.95 -4.02 -10.49
C ARG A 100 -3.21 -4.06 -11.35
N LYS A 101 -3.21 -4.88 -12.40
CA LYS A 101 -4.38 -5.07 -13.28
C LYS A 101 -5.56 -5.63 -12.49
N THR A 102 -5.34 -6.65 -11.66
CA THR A 102 -6.38 -7.27 -10.83
C THR A 102 -7.02 -6.26 -9.89
N LEU A 103 -6.21 -5.44 -9.22
CA LEU A 103 -6.72 -4.39 -8.33
C LEU A 103 -7.48 -3.29 -9.10
N GLN A 104 -7.00 -2.92 -10.29
CA GLN A 104 -7.67 -1.92 -11.12
C GLN A 104 -9.02 -2.42 -11.64
N GLU A 105 -9.17 -3.71 -11.96
CA GLU A 105 -10.45 -4.29 -12.40
C GLU A 105 -11.52 -4.23 -11.29
N ILE A 106 -11.13 -4.33 -10.02
CA ILE A 106 -12.04 -4.11 -8.89
C ILE A 106 -12.59 -2.68 -8.90
N VAL A 107 -11.71 -1.69 -9.09
CA VAL A 107 -12.10 -0.27 -9.17
C VAL A 107 -13.03 -0.04 -10.37
N LYS A 108 -12.66 -0.53 -11.57
CA LYS A 108 -13.50 -0.43 -12.77
C LYS A 108 -14.87 -1.09 -12.60
N THR A 109 -14.91 -2.23 -11.90
CA THR A 109 -16.18 -2.91 -11.62
C THR A 109 -17.06 -2.07 -10.71
N ALA A 110 -16.49 -1.46 -9.66
CA ALA A 110 -17.24 -0.55 -8.79
C ALA A 110 -17.75 0.67 -9.58
N GLU A 111 -16.89 1.28 -10.40
CA GLU A 111 -17.24 2.42 -11.26
C GLU A 111 -18.43 2.10 -12.17
N LYS A 112 -18.42 0.94 -12.83
CA LYS A 112 -19.54 0.48 -13.66
C LYS A 112 -20.83 0.27 -12.88
N ILE A 113 -20.76 -0.25 -11.64
CA ILE A 113 -21.95 -0.48 -10.81
C ILE A 113 -22.56 0.84 -10.34
N ILE A 114 -21.71 1.81 -9.97
CA ILE A 114 -22.14 3.10 -9.42
C ILE A 114 -22.59 4.06 -10.54
N GLY A 115 -21.92 4.01 -11.69
CA GLY A 115 -22.12 4.95 -12.80
C GLY A 115 -21.40 6.28 -12.59
N VAL A 116 -20.35 6.32 -11.79
CA VAL A 116 -19.55 7.53 -11.49
C VAL A 116 -18.07 7.18 -11.61
N SER A 117 -17.29 8.08 -12.23
CA SER A 117 -15.84 7.92 -12.36
C SER A 117 -15.15 7.83 -11.00
N LEU A 118 -14.33 6.79 -10.82
CA LEU A 118 -13.57 6.56 -9.59
C LEU A 118 -12.07 6.75 -9.84
N PRO A 119 -11.31 7.21 -8.83
CA PRO A 119 -9.86 7.31 -8.95
C PRO A 119 -9.25 5.92 -9.15
N SER A 120 -8.29 5.81 -10.07
CA SER A 120 -7.54 4.57 -10.30
C SER A 120 -6.77 4.13 -9.05
N ILE A 121 -6.42 2.84 -8.99
CA ILE A 121 -5.63 2.31 -7.87
C ILE A 121 -4.26 3.00 -7.77
N THR A 122 -3.67 3.38 -8.90
CA THR A 122 -2.41 4.14 -8.94
C THR A 122 -2.57 5.56 -8.39
N ASN A 123 -3.69 6.22 -8.68
CA ASN A 123 -3.98 7.53 -8.11
C ASN A 123 -4.17 7.43 -6.57
N MET A 124 -4.87 6.40 -6.10
CA MET A 124 -5.01 6.14 -4.67
C MET A 124 -3.65 5.93 -3.99
N TYR A 125 -2.77 5.11 -4.58
CA TYR A 125 -1.40 4.91 -4.10
C TYR A 125 -0.63 6.23 -4.03
N THR A 126 -0.64 7.00 -5.12
CA THR A 126 0.09 8.28 -5.22
C THR A 126 -0.40 9.27 -4.17
N THR A 127 -1.72 9.39 -4.00
CA THR A 127 -2.34 10.24 -2.97
C THR A 127 -1.92 9.82 -1.57
N CYS A 128 -1.92 8.51 -1.26
CA CYS A 128 -1.47 8.00 0.03
C CYS A 128 0.03 8.24 0.27
N CYS A 129 0.87 8.07 -0.76
CA CYS A 129 2.30 8.36 -0.67
C CYS A 129 2.57 9.84 -0.38
N ILE A 130 1.92 10.75 -1.11
CA ILE A 130 2.04 12.20 -0.90
C ILE A 130 1.58 12.57 0.51
N HIS A 131 0.41 12.08 0.93
CA HIS A 131 -0.08 12.38 2.28
C HIS A 131 0.88 11.88 3.36
N LYS A 132 1.40 10.64 3.23
CA LYS A 132 2.33 10.10 4.21
C LYS A 132 3.65 10.88 4.25
N ALA A 133 4.15 11.28 3.09
CA ALA A 133 5.37 12.07 2.98
C ALA A 133 5.18 13.46 3.60
N ASN A 134 4.09 14.16 3.29
CA ASN A 134 3.76 15.44 3.91
C ASN A 134 3.64 15.31 5.43
N SER A 135 2.94 14.28 5.93
CA SER A 135 2.85 14.04 7.38
C SER A 135 4.21 13.79 8.05
N THR A 136 5.18 13.21 7.34
CA THR A 136 6.55 13.03 7.86
C THR A 136 7.35 14.32 7.85
N VAL A 137 7.12 15.24 6.90
CA VAL A 137 7.77 16.55 6.86
C VAL A 137 7.16 17.51 7.88
N ASP A 138 5.84 17.48 8.06
CA ASP A 138 5.17 18.38 9.00
C ASP A 138 5.50 17.99 10.46
N ASP A 139 5.73 16.71 10.74
CA ASP A 139 6.07 16.18 12.06
C ASP A 139 7.58 16.24 12.34
N HIS A 140 8.00 17.26 13.07
CA HIS A 140 9.41 17.52 13.41
C HIS A 140 10.01 16.47 14.36
N ILE A 141 9.18 15.68 15.05
CA ILE A 141 9.62 14.63 15.98
C ILE A 141 9.68 13.27 15.25
N HIS A 142 9.20 13.20 14.01
CA HIS A 142 9.19 11.96 13.25
C HIS A 142 10.62 11.44 13.01
N PRO A 143 10.91 10.15 13.26
CA PRO A 143 12.27 9.60 13.15
C PRO A 143 12.88 9.71 11.75
N SER A 144 12.03 9.84 10.73
CA SER A 144 12.44 10.02 9.33
C SER A 144 12.36 11.47 8.84
N HIS A 145 12.00 12.45 9.68
CA HIS A 145 11.90 13.86 9.30
C HIS A 145 13.22 14.35 8.70
N THR A 146 14.35 14.00 9.32
CA THR A 146 15.70 14.37 8.87
C THR A 146 16.12 13.73 7.55
N LEU A 147 15.42 12.69 7.09
CA LEU A 147 15.74 11.97 5.85
C LEU A 147 15.15 12.62 4.60
N PHE A 148 14.15 13.49 4.76
CA PHE A 148 13.45 14.13 3.65
C PHE A 148 13.47 15.65 3.80
N THR A 149 13.82 16.35 2.73
CA THR A 149 13.73 17.81 2.68
C THR A 149 12.82 18.22 1.53
N LEU A 150 11.96 19.21 1.79
CA LEU A 150 11.15 19.82 0.75
C LEU A 150 12.04 20.65 -0.18
N LEU A 151 11.94 20.43 -1.49
CA LEU A 151 12.69 21.22 -2.45
C LEU A 151 12.14 22.66 -2.53
N PRO A 152 12.94 23.65 -2.94
CA PRO A 152 12.52 25.06 -3.02
C PRO A 152 11.26 25.29 -3.87
N SER A 153 10.97 24.39 -4.80
CA SER A 153 9.76 24.43 -5.62
C SER A 153 8.47 24.16 -4.83
N GLY A 154 8.57 23.64 -3.60
CA GLY A 154 7.45 23.23 -2.75
C GLY A 154 6.65 22.02 -3.27
N LYS A 155 7.04 21.45 -4.41
CA LYS A 155 6.26 20.45 -5.15
C LYS A 155 6.87 19.05 -5.10
N SER A 156 8.08 18.91 -4.59
CA SER A 156 8.83 17.66 -4.65
C SER A 156 9.74 17.55 -3.43
N MET A 157 9.95 16.31 -2.97
CA MET A 157 10.82 16.00 -1.84
C MET A 157 12.04 15.25 -2.34
N ALA A 158 13.19 15.52 -1.72
CA ALA A 158 14.43 14.82 -1.99
C ALA A 158 14.98 14.20 -0.69
N PRO A 159 15.70 13.08 -0.79
CA PRO A 159 16.51 12.60 0.33
C PRO A 159 17.51 13.68 0.73
N THR A 160 17.61 13.98 2.02
CA THR A 160 18.50 15.03 2.55
C THR A 160 19.96 14.81 2.15
N SER A 161 20.40 13.55 2.04
CA SER A 161 21.73 13.16 1.58
C SER A 161 22.04 13.54 0.13
N ARG A 162 21.02 13.79 -0.70
CA ARG A 162 21.21 14.21 -2.11
C ARG A 162 21.50 15.71 -2.25
N LEU A 163 21.13 16.52 -1.26
CA LEU A 163 21.39 17.96 -1.25
C LEU A 163 22.80 18.31 -0.76
N LEU A 164 23.40 17.46 0.10
CA LEU A 164 24.77 17.64 0.59
C LEU A 164 25.84 17.39 -0.49
N LEU A 165 25.49 16.69 -1.57
CA LEU A 165 26.40 16.42 -2.70
C LEU A 165 26.35 17.48 -3.81
N LEU A 166 25.41 18.44 -3.76
CA LEU A 166 25.29 19.52 -4.75
C LEU A 166 25.89 20.85 -4.28
N ASN A 167 26.41 20.89 -3.05
CA ASN A 167 27.06 22.06 -2.45
C ASN A 167 28.57 21.84 -2.17
N GLN A 168 29.21 20.93 -2.92
CA GLN A 168 30.67 20.81 -3.05
C GLN A 168 31.04 20.90 -4.53
#